data_AF-A0A7H0F3G0-F1
#
_entry.id   AF-A0A7H0F3G0-F1
#
_cell.length_a   1.000
_cell.length_b   1.000
_cell.length_c   1.000
_cell.angle_alpha   90.00
_cell.angle_beta   90.00
_cell.angle_gamma   90.00
#
_symmetry.space_group_name_H-M   'P 1'
#
loop_
_entity.id
_entity.type
_entity.pdbx_description
1 polymer ?
#
loop_
_entity_poly.entity_id
_entity_poly.type
_entity_poly.pdbx_seq_one_letter_code
_entity_poly.pdbx_strand_id
1 'polypeptide(L)'
;MTNIDSLLSSHQALLEEHAKQIGYQIVNIRQIVDKRMKEIHDGEDHLLEAQCVGLNRIIDTLRTDARCILFTEGFKNFLGKLDHIEYSWDVDYIDIIRTDPSNWMLANFKLPIGLMDYKVIECTNAYDDEEFYTGYEHVVSLEIDGEKSPLILNYSRDRDQYIEECSLAEIVQEYGDCDFERILESITEKEEEIQQLGREIAILVVYSISLFTLKPSVSVFEYNSSIPEKYLSWFAPPKISDNC
;
A
#
# COMPACT_ATOMS: atom_id res chain seq x y z
N MET A 1 71.26 16.44 6.33
CA MET A 1 70.33 15.66 7.17
C MET A 1 69.18 16.56 7.54
N THR A 2 67.98 16.30 7.05
CA THR A 2 66.78 17.04 7.45
C THR A 2 66.48 16.67 8.90
N ASN A 3 66.43 17.64 9.80
CA ASN A 3 66.10 17.40 11.21
C ASN A 3 64.65 16.86 11.27
N ILE A 4 64.43 15.78 12.04
CA ILE A 4 63.10 15.19 12.29
C ILE A 4 62.12 16.26 12.76
N ASP A 5 62.57 17.22 13.57
CA ASP A 5 61.74 18.33 14.05
C ASP A 5 61.21 19.19 12.89
N SER A 6 62.00 19.38 11.84
CA SER A 6 61.60 20.13 10.64
C SER A 6 60.57 19.36 9.81
N LEU A 7 60.66 18.03 9.76
CA LEU A 7 59.70 17.18 9.05
C LEU A 7 58.36 17.13 9.80
N LEU A 8 58.40 16.98 11.13
CA LEU A 8 57.21 17.01 11.97
C LEU A 8 56.51 18.37 11.89
N SER A 9 57.27 19.48 11.96
CA SER A 9 56.72 20.83 11.81
C SER A 9 56.08 21.04 10.44
N SER A 10 56.69 20.53 9.37
CA SER A 10 56.12 20.61 8.01
C SER A 10 54.84 19.78 7.87
N HIS A 11 54.79 18.60 8.49
CA HIS A 11 53.58 17.77 8.51
C HIS A 11 52.44 18.44 9.30
N GLN A 12 52.75 19.03 10.46
CA GLN A 12 51.79 19.80 11.26
C GLN A 12 51.16 20.93 10.44
N ALA A 13 51.98 21.70 9.71
CA ALA A 13 51.50 22.77 8.84
C ALA A 13 50.60 22.26 7.70
N LEU A 14 50.89 21.09 7.13
CA LEU A 14 50.02 20.46 6.12
C LEU A 14 48.68 20.02 6.69
N LEU A 15 48.65 19.49 7.91
CA LEU A 15 47.40 19.15 8.60
C LEU A 15 46.55 20.40 8.88
N GLU A 16 47.19 21.48 9.34
CA GLU A 16 46.52 22.76 9.57
C GLU A 16 45.96 23.37 8.29
N GLU A 17 46.72 23.35 7.19
CA GLU A 17 46.25 23.86 5.90
C GLU A 17 45.13 22.98 5.31
N HIS A 18 45.22 21.65 5.44
CA HIS A 18 44.13 20.74 5.06
C HIS A 18 42.87 21.01 5.88
N ALA A 19 43.00 21.18 7.20
CA ALA A 19 41.86 21.52 8.06
C ALA A 19 41.24 22.87 7.67
N LYS A 20 42.06 23.85 7.33
CA LYS A 20 41.61 25.19 6.91
C LYS A 20 40.92 25.18 5.54
N GLN A 21 41.47 24.47 4.56
CA GLN A 21 40.94 24.45 3.20
C GLN A 21 39.78 23.47 3.03
N ILE A 22 39.97 22.22 3.47
CA ILE A 22 39.01 21.12 3.27
C ILE A 22 37.99 21.07 4.40
N GLY A 23 38.43 21.23 5.66
CA GLY A 23 37.51 21.20 6.81
C GLY A 23 36.43 22.26 6.73
N TYR A 24 36.79 23.49 6.34
CA TYR A 24 35.81 24.57 6.13
C TYR A 24 34.82 24.26 5.00
N GLN A 25 35.30 23.72 3.88
CA GLN A 25 34.44 23.33 2.76
C GLN A 25 33.47 22.21 3.14
N ILE A 26 33.92 21.20 3.90
CA ILE A 26 33.06 20.12 4.42
C ILE A 26 31.97 20.69 5.33
N VAL A 27 32.30 21.59 6.24
CA VAL A 27 31.31 22.23 7.13
C VAL A 27 30.28 23.01 6.32
N ASN A 28 30.71 23.80 5.33
CA ASN A 28 29.80 24.56 4.48
C ASN A 28 28.87 23.65 3.66
N ILE A 29 29.42 22.59 3.04
CA ILE A 29 28.63 21.62 2.29
C ILE A 29 27.62 20.94 3.21
N ARG A 30 28.04 20.54 4.42
CA ARG A 30 27.14 19.93 5.41
C ARG A 30 25.99 20.86 5.76
N GLN A 31 26.25 22.15 6.02
CA GLN A 31 25.19 23.13 6.29
C GLN A 31 24.22 23.30 5.10
N ILE A 32 24.74 23.29 3.87
CA ILE A 32 23.89 23.36 2.66
C ILE A 32 23.03 22.10 2.54
N VAL A 33 23.62 20.92 2.71
CA VAL A 33 22.91 19.64 2.65
C VAL A 33 21.85 19.56 3.75
N ASP A 34 22.21 19.87 4.99
CA ASP A 34 21.28 19.86 6.13
C ASP A 34 20.09 20.81 5.88
N LYS A 35 20.35 22.02 5.35
CA LYS A 35 19.31 22.97 4.99
C LYS A 35 18.40 22.44 3.88
N ARG A 36 18.98 21.87 2.81
CA ARG A 36 18.21 21.33 1.69
C ARG A 36 17.41 20.09 2.07
N MET A 37 17.97 19.19 2.87
CA MET A 37 17.22 18.04 3.39
C MET A 37 16.07 18.49 4.27
N LYS A 38 16.28 19.51 5.11
CA LYS A 38 15.16 20.09 5.87
C LYS A 38 14.06 20.63 4.96
N GLU A 39 14.40 21.43 3.94
CA GLU A 39 13.40 21.94 2.99
C GLU A 39 12.64 20.82 2.25
N ILE A 40 13.33 19.72 1.91
CA ILE A 40 12.72 18.54 1.29
C ILE A 40 11.78 17.83 2.26
N HIS A 41 12.22 17.58 3.49
CA HIS A 41 11.39 16.93 4.51
C HIS A 41 10.17 17.77 4.88
N ASP A 42 10.33 19.09 5.07
CA ASP A 42 9.20 19.99 5.32
C ASP A 42 8.18 19.95 4.14
N GLY A 43 8.66 19.81 2.90
CA GLY A 43 7.81 19.66 1.71
C GLY A 43 7.14 18.29 1.61
N GLU A 44 7.87 17.22 1.95
CA GLU A 44 7.34 15.85 1.99
C GLU A 44 6.27 15.72 3.08
N ASP A 45 6.51 16.24 4.28
CA ASP A 45 5.54 16.26 5.38
C ASP A 45 4.24 16.92 4.95
N HIS A 46 4.31 18.07 4.27
CA HIS A 46 3.11 18.75 3.78
C HIS A 46 2.33 17.92 2.74
N LEU A 47 3.04 17.22 1.85
CA LEU A 47 2.42 16.32 0.86
C LEU A 47 1.82 15.08 1.53
N LEU A 48 2.49 14.52 2.53
CA LEU A 48 1.99 13.38 3.30
C LEU A 48 0.73 13.75 4.09
N GLU A 49 0.70 14.92 4.72
CA GLU A 49 -0.50 15.45 5.37
C GLU A 49 -1.66 15.58 4.37
N ALA A 50 -1.41 16.17 3.20
CA ALA A 50 -2.42 16.32 2.15
C ALA A 50 -2.94 14.96 1.64
N GLN A 51 -2.04 13.98 1.45
CA GLN A 51 -2.41 12.62 1.08
C GLN A 51 -3.27 11.96 2.17
N CYS A 52 -2.89 12.04 3.44
CA CYS A 52 -3.67 11.52 4.56
C CYS A 52 -5.08 12.11 4.61
N VAL A 53 -5.22 13.44 4.40
CA VAL A 53 -6.53 14.09 4.31
C VAL A 53 -7.34 13.54 3.13
N GLY A 54 -6.71 13.36 1.96
CA GLY A 54 -7.35 12.76 0.79
C GLY A 54 -7.84 11.34 1.03
N LEU A 55 -7.02 10.49 1.64
CA LEU A 55 -7.35 9.10 1.98
C LEU A 55 -8.51 9.04 2.99
N ASN A 56 -8.49 9.88 4.02
CA ASN A 56 -9.59 9.95 4.99
C ASN A 56 -10.91 10.35 4.32
N ARG A 57 -10.88 11.28 3.36
CA ARG A 57 -12.09 11.65 2.59
C ARG A 57 -12.63 10.47 1.77
N ILE A 58 -11.76 9.64 1.19
CA ILE A 58 -12.19 8.43 0.47
C ILE A 58 -12.90 7.49 1.46
N ILE A 59 -12.29 7.22 2.62
CA ILE A 59 -12.85 6.37 3.67
C ILE A 59 -14.21 6.90 4.16
N ASP A 60 -14.33 8.19 4.44
CA ASP A 60 -15.57 8.81 4.89
C ASP A 60 -16.67 8.73 3.81
N THR A 61 -16.28 8.83 2.53
CA THR A 61 -17.21 8.68 1.40
C THR A 61 -17.71 7.24 1.31
N LEU A 62 -16.82 6.24 1.42
CA LEU A 62 -17.21 4.82 1.44
C LEU A 62 -18.13 4.50 2.62
N ARG A 63 -17.89 5.08 3.79
CA ARG A 63 -18.74 4.93 4.98
C ARG A 63 -20.13 5.53 4.77
N THR A 64 -20.22 6.65 4.06
CA THR A 64 -21.49 7.38 3.85
C THR A 64 -22.33 6.73 2.76
N ASP A 65 -21.74 6.52 1.58
CA ASP A 65 -22.37 5.83 0.47
C ASP A 65 -21.32 5.40 -0.57
N ALA A 66 -20.89 4.14 -0.48
CA ALA A 66 -19.91 3.54 -1.35
C ALA A 66 -20.34 3.51 -2.82
N ARG A 67 -21.63 3.62 -3.13
CA ARG A 67 -22.13 3.62 -4.52
C ARG A 67 -21.59 4.78 -5.36
N CYS A 68 -21.10 5.85 -4.73
CA CYS A 68 -20.44 6.94 -5.43
C CYS A 68 -19.25 6.46 -6.30
N ILE A 69 -18.61 5.34 -5.94
CA ILE A 69 -17.45 4.82 -6.66
C ILE A 69 -17.85 4.20 -8.01
N LEU A 70 -19.10 3.77 -8.18
CA LEU A 70 -19.61 3.15 -9.41
C LEU A 70 -19.39 4.04 -10.64
N PHE A 71 -19.39 5.36 -10.43
CA PHE A 71 -19.27 6.36 -11.49
C PHE A 71 -17.83 6.81 -11.75
N THR A 72 -16.85 6.26 -11.03
CA THR A 72 -15.44 6.65 -11.15
C THR A 72 -14.75 5.90 -12.29
N GLU A 73 -13.78 6.56 -12.95
CA GLU A 73 -12.92 5.88 -13.94
C GLU A 73 -12.13 4.73 -13.32
N GLY A 74 -11.72 4.87 -12.05
CA GLY A 74 -11.02 3.83 -11.30
C GLY A 74 -11.82 2.52 -11.22
N PHE A 75 -13.11 2.62 -10.90
CA PHE A 75 -13.99 1.44 -10.85
C PHE A 75 -14.25 0.85 -12.24
N LYS A 76 -14.47 1.68 -13.27
CA LYS A 76 -14.65 1.18 -14.65
C LYS A 76 -13.40 0.46 -15.17
N ASN A 77 -12.21 0.98 -14.88
CA ASN A 77 -10.95 0.33 -15.22
C ASN A 77 -10.79 -1.00 -14.47
N PHE A 78 -11.22 -1.06 -13.21
CA PHE A 78 -11.24 -2.30 -12.44
C PHE A 78 -12.13 -3.37 -13.08
N LEU A 79 -13.36 -3.03 -13.50
CA LEU A 79 -14.23 -3.97 -14.21
C LEU A 79 -13.64 -4.43 -15.55
N GLY A 80 -13.03 -3.52 -16.30
CA GLY A 80 -12.36 -3.87 -17.55
C GLY A 80 -11.21 -4.87 -17.37
N LYS A 81 -10.50 -4.82 -16.24
CA LYS A 81 -9.50 -5.83 -15.88
C LYS A 81 -10.14 -7.19 -15.61
N LEU A 82 -11.26 -7.22 -14.89
CA LEU A 82 -11.99 -8.47 -14.61
C LEU A 82 -12.51 -9.15 -15.89
N ASP A 83 -13.01 -8.39 -16.87
CA ASP A 83 -13.51 -8.96 -18.14
C ASP A 83 -12.42 -9.67 -18.99
N HIS A 84 -11.13 -9.39 -18.74
CA HIS A 84 -10.02 -9.94 -19.51
C HIS A 84 -9.37 -11.20 -18.91
N ILE A 85 -9.87 -11.69 -17.78
CA ILE A 85 -9.35 -12.91 -17.17
C ILE A 85 -10.00 -14.13 -17.85
N GLU A 86 -9.18 -15.06 -18.34
CA GLU A 86 -9.67 -16.39 -18.73
C GLU A 86 -10.02 -17.19 -17.47
N TYR A 87 -11.31 -17.20 -17.12
CA TYR A 87 -11.82 -18.05 -16.07
C TYR A 87 -11.90 -19.50 -16.54
N SER A 88 -11.39 -20.44 -15.74
CA SER A 88 -11.44 -21.87 -16.09
C SER A 88 -12.82 -22.52 -15.89
N TRP A 89 -13.82 -21.74 -15.44
CA TRP A 89 -15.16 -22.18 -14.99
C TRP A 89 -16.18 -21.12 -15.46
N ASP A 90 -17.43 -21.51 -15.74
CA ASP A 90 -18.51 -20.59 -16.17
C ASP A 90 -18.83 -19.58 -15.04
N VAL A 91 -18.35 -18.34 -15.19
CA VAL A 91 -18.55 -17.27 -14.18
C VAL A 91 -19.87 -16.55 -14.44
N ASP A 92 -20.82 -16.73 -13.51
CA ASP A 92 -22.17 -16.13 -13.48
C ASP A 92 -22.21 -14.59 -13.38
N TYR A 93 -21.05 -13.92 -13.37
CA TYR A 93 -20.89 -12.48 -13.16
C TYR A 93 -20.43 -11.71 -14.40
N ILE A 94 -20.06 -12.40 -15.48
CA ILE A 94 -19.50 -11.78 -16.69
C ILE A 94 -20.46 -10.73 -17.27
N ASP A 95 -21.76 -11.02 -17.30
CA ASP A 95 -22.77 -10.10 -17.84
C ASP A 95 -22.89 -8.81 -16.99
N ILE A 96 -22.72 -8.93 -15.67
CA ILE A 96 -22.73 -7.77 -14.75
C ILE A 96 -21.49 -6.91 -14.98
N ILE A 97 -20.31 -7.54 -15.07
CA ILE A 97 -19.01 -6.85 -15.27
C ILE A 97 -19.00 -6.07 -16.59
N ARG A 98 -19.61 -6.62 -17.65
CA ARG A 98 -19.69 -5.98 -18.98
C ARG A 98 -20.71 -4.85 -19.07
N THR A 99 -21.61 -4.75 -18.10
CA THR A 99 -22.63 -3.71 -18.07
C THR A 99 -22.07 -2.44 -17.44
N ASP A 100 -22.33 -1.25 -18.03
CA ASP A 100 -21.92 0.02 -17.41
C ASP A 100 -22.52 0.12 -15.98
N PRO A 101 -21.71 0.36 -14.93
CA PRO A 101 -22.17 0.43 -13.55
C PRO A 101 -23.30 1.43 -13.29
N SER A 102 -23.45 2.44 -14.13
CA SER A 102 -24.59 3.38 -14.03
C SER A 102 -25.94 2.74 -14.34
N ASN A 103 -25.95 1.60 -15.03
CA ASN A 103 -27.16 0.83 -15.34
C ASN A 103 -27.42 -0.31 -14.34
N TRP A 104 -26.51 -0.52 -13.39
CA TRP A 104 -26.69 -1.51 -12.33
C TRP A 104 -27.91 -1.15 -11.48
N MET A 105 -28.55 -2.18 -10.92
CA MET A 105 -29.67 -1.94 -10.01
C MET A 105 -29.19 -1.17 -8.76
N LEU A 106 -27.97 -1.44 -8.32
CA LEU A 106 -27.27 -0.78 -7.22
C LEU A 106 -27.20 0.74 -7.39
N ALA A 107 -26.95 1.21 -8.62
CA ALA A 107 -26.85 2.65 -8.93
C ALA A 107 -28.18 3.37 -8.70
N ASN A 108 -29.30 2.68 -8.87
CA ASN A 108 -30.65 3.20 -8.70
C ASN A 108 -31.30 2.77 -7.38
N PHE A 109 -30.56 2.04 -6.53
CA PHE A 109 -31.06 1.58 -5.25
C PHE A 109 -31.42 2.77 -4.35
N LYS A 110 -32.45 2.64 -3.51
CA LYS A 110 -32.95 3.80 -2.76
C LYS A 110 -32.15 4.08 -1.49
N LEU A 111 -31.56 3.04 -0.91
CA LEU A 111 -30.88 3.12 0.37
C LEU A 111 -29.38 3.32 0.15
N PRO A 112 -28.70 4.14 0.98
CA PRO A 112 -27.26 4.28 0.94
C PRO A 112 -26.58 2.97 1.35
N ILE A 113 -25.36 2.76 0.84
CA ILE A 113 -24.56 1.57 1.16
C ILE A 113 -23.29 2.01 1.84
N GLY A 114 -23.21 1.83 3.15
CA GLY A 114 -22.03 2.17 3.94
C GLY A 114 -21.05 1.00 3.98
N LEU A 115 -19.77 1.27 3.77
CA LEU A 115 -18.67 0.33 4.01
C LEU A 115 -17.73 0.89 5.07
N MET A 116 -17.50 0.13 6.14
CA MET A 116 -16.76 0.62 7.30
C MET A 116 -16.01 -0.47 8.06
N ASP A 117 -15.30 -0.06 9.11
CA ASP A 117 -14.63 -0.95 10.06
C ASP A 117 -13.66 -1.94 9.41
N TYR A 118 -13.04 -1.51 8.30
CA TYR A 118 -12.05 -2.28 7.58
C TYR A 118 -10.86 -2.64 8.48
N LYS A 119 -10.54 -3.93 8.53
CA LYS A 119 -9.36 -4.46 9.22
C LYS A 119 -8.87 -5.72 8.52
N VAL A 120 -7.61 -6.05 8.77
CA VAL A 120 -7.02 -7.34 8.42
C VAL A 120 -6.83 -8.13 9.71
N ILE A 121 -7.31 -9.36 9.75
CA ILE A 121 -7.12 -10.28 10.87
C ILE A 121 -6.42 -11.56 10.41
N GLU A 122 -5.82 -12.29 11.33
CA GLU A 122 -5.26 -13.62 11.05
C GLU A 122 -6.38 -14.65 10.99
N CYS A 123 -6.38 -15.50 9.95
CA CYS A 123 -7.36 -16.58 9.79
C CYS A 123 -6.99 -17.75 10.69
N THR A 124 -7.68 -17.89 11.82
CA THR A 124 -7.42 -18.99 12.78
C THR A 124 -7.94 -20.35 12.31
N ASN A 125 -8.69 -20.39 11.20
CA ASN A 125 -9.33 -21.58 10.65
C ASN A 125 -8.69 -22.04 9.33
N ALA A 126 -7.57 -21.43 8.92
CA ALA A 126 -6.85 -21.87 7.74
C ALA A 126 -6.42 -23.34 7.92
N TYR A 127 -6.64 -24.17 6.91
CA TYR A 127 -6.22 -25.57 6.92
C TYR A 127 -4.69 -25.61 6.89
N ASP A 128 -4.08 -25.86 8.04
CA ASP A 128 -2.63 -25.85 8.24
C ASP A 128 -2.17 -27.24 8.64
N ASP A 129 -2.12 -28.16 7.68
CA ASP A 129 -1.65 -29.53 7.88
C ASP A 129 -0.11 -29.65 7.88
N GLU A 130 0.61 -28.58 7.50
CA GLU A 130 2.07 -28.57 7.40
C GLU A 130 2.79 -27.41 8.16
N GLU A 131 2.11 -26.59 8.96
CA GLU A 131 2.68 -25.41 9.68
C GLU A 131 3.32 -24.34 8.76
N PHE A 132 2.88 -24.25 7.50
CA PHE A 132 3.47 -23.34 6.49
C PHE A 132 2.57 -22.18 6.06
N TYR A 133 1.27 -22.16 6.43
CA TYR A 133 0.33 -21.18 5.88
C TYR A 133 -0.43 -20.39 6.96
N THR A 134 0.10 -19.22 7.32
CA THR A 134 -0.70 -18.20 8.02
C THR A 134 -1.64 -17.52 7.01
N GLY A 135 -2.92 -17.87 7.06
CA GLY A 135 -3.98 -17.16 6.34
C GLY A 135 -4.33 -15.83 7.00
N TYR A 136 -4.84 -14.88 6.21
CA TYR A 136 -5.36 -13.60 6.67
C TYR A 136 -6.75 -13.35 6.11
N GLU A 137 -7.53 -12.50 6.77
CA GLU A 137 -8.89 -12.17 6.34
C GLU A 137 -9.03 -10.65 6.29
N HIS A 138 -9.51 -10.13 5.16
CA HIS A 138 -10.05 -8.78 5.09
C HIS A 138 -11.45 -8.79 5.68
N VAL A 139 -11.70 -7.94 6.68
CA VAL A 139 -13.01 -7.78 7.29
C VAL A 139 -13.48 -6.37 7.04
N VAL A 140 -14.65 -6.20 6.42
CA VAL A 140 -15.31 -4.92 6.19
C VAL A 140 -16.78 -5.06 6.58
N SER A 141 -17.36 -4.06 7.24
CA SER A 141 -18.78 -4.08 7.60
C SER A 141 -19.60 -3.34 6.55
N LEU A 142 -20.61 -4.03 6.01
CA LEU A 142 -21.66 -3.48 5.15
C LEU A 142 -22.78 -2.93 6.02
N GLU A 143 -23.23 -1.71 5.76
CA GLU A 143 -24.41 -1.10 6.38
C GLU A 143 -25.43 -0.68 5.33
N ILE A 144 -26.68 -1.13 5.48
CA ILE A 144 -27.83 -0.70 4.68
C ILE A 144 -29.00 -0.45 5.64
N ASP A 145 -29.61 0.73 5.58
CA ASP A 145 -30.71 1.15 6.47
C ASP A 145 -30.43 0.97 7.98
N GLY A 146 -29.15 1.12 8.37
CA GLY A 146 -28.70 0.94 9.76
C GLY A 146 -28.52 -0.51 10.21
N GLU A 147 -28.88 -1.50 9.38
CA GLU A 147 -28.52 -2.89 9.59
C GLU A 147 -27.08 -3.13 9.14
N LYS A 148 -26.29 -3.81 9.98
CA LYS A 148 -24.88 -4.09 9.74
C LYS A 148 -24.62 -5.57 9.56
N SER A 149 -23.86 -5.92 8.53
CA SER A 149 -23.35 -7.28 8.32
C SER A 149 -21.83 -7.26 8.10
N PRO A 150 -21.05 -8.07 8.83
CA PRO A 150 -19.63 -8.21 8.57
C PRO A 150 -19.41 -9.02 7.29
N LEU A 151 -18.57 -8.51 6.41
CA LEU A 151 -18.09 -9.18 5.21
C LEU A 151 -16.63 -9.59 5.44
N ILE A 152 -16.40 -10.90 5.46
CA ILE A 152 -15.09 -11.53 5.66
C ILE A 152 -14.59 -12.08 4.32
N LEU A 153 -13.35 -11.79 3.96
CA LEU A 153 -12.71 -12.20 2.71
C LEU A 153 -11.34 -12.80 3.00
N ASN A 154 -11.22 -14.11 2.77
CA ASN A 154 -9.99 -14.85 3.05
C ASN A 154 -8.91 -14.58 2.00
N TYR A 155 -7.66 -14.44 2.42
CA TYR A 155 -6.50 -14.35 1.55
C TYR A 155 -5.24 -14.96 2.18
N SER A 156 -4.32 -15.49 1.37
CA SER A 156 -3.05 -16.05 1.85
C SER A 156 -1.89 -15.11 1.55
N ARG A 157 -0.96 -14.94 2.50
CA ARG A 157 0.17 -13.99 2.41
C ARG A 157 1.22 -14.36 1.37
N ASP A 158 1.34 -15.64 1.00
CA ASP A 158 2.23 -16.05 -0.10
C ASP A 158 1.74 -15.56 -1.48
N ARG A 159 0.55 -14.96 -1.55
CA ARG A 159 0.06 -14.19 -2.70
C ARG A 159 0.21 -12.68 -2.52
N ASP A 160 1.17 -12.22 -1.72
CA ASP A 160 1.47 -10.79 -1.47
C ASP A 160 1.86 -9.98 -2.74
N GLN A 161 2.12 -10.63 -3.88
CA GLN A 161 2.33 -9.92 -5.15
C GLN A 161 1.04 -9.64 -5.92
N TYR A 162 -0.05 -10.27 -5.54
CA TYR A 162 -1.25 -10.30 -6.33
C TYR A 162 -2.42 -10.70 -5.44
N ILE A 163 -3.21 -9.72 -5.04
CA ILE A 163 -4.65 -9.86 -5.29
C ILE A 163 -4.75 -9.97 -6.82
N GLU A 164 -4.42 -11.14 -7.36
CA GLU A 164 -4.45 -11.41 -8.80
C GLU A 164 -5.89 -11.29 -9.18
N GLU A 165 -6.14 -10.68 -10.32
CA GLU A 165 -7.50 -10.40 -10.78
C GLU A 165 -8.35 -11.72 -10.79
N CYS A 166 -7.70 -12.89 -10.86
CA CYS A 166 -8.24 -14.24 -10.62
C CYS A 166 -8.82 -14.50 -9.21
N SER A 167 -8.16 -14.08 -8.11
CA SER A 167 -8.68 -14.28 -6.75
C SER A 167 -9.90 -13.39 -6.47
N LEU A 168 -10.04 -12.28 -7.18
CA LEU A 168 -11.18 -11.37 -7.03
C LEU A 168 -12.46 -11.92 -7.65
N ALA A 169 -12.36 -12.67 -8.74
CA ALA A 169 -13.50 -13.36 -9.32
C ALA A 169 -13.92 -14.58 -8.49
N GLU A 170 -12.96 -15.33 -7.93
CA GLU A 170 -13.22 -16.40 -6.96
C GLU A 170 -13.93 -15.85 -5.72
N ILE A 171 -13.47 -14.70 -5.21
CA ILE A 171 -14.09 -13.97 -4.10
C ILE A 171 -15.54 -13.57 -4.41
N VAL A 172 -15.79 -12.98 -5.58
CA VAL A 172 -17.14 -12.58 -5.99
C VAL A 172 -18.05 -13.81 -6.11
N GLN A 173 -17.52 -14.96 -6.52
CA GLN A 173 -18.26 -16.21 -6.64
C GLN A 173 -18.57 -16.86 -5.29
N GLU A 174 -17.60 -16.95 -4.37
CA GLU A 174 -17.83 -17.44 -2.99
C GLU A 174 -18.82 -16.53 -2.22
N TYR A 175 -18.87 -15.23 -2.57
CA TYR A 175 -19.83 -14.28 -1.99
C TYR A 175 -21.26 -14.43 -2.50
N GLY A 176 -21.52 -15.24 -3.52
CA GLY A 176 -22.87 -15.52 -4.00
C GLY A 176 -23.80 -16.09 -2.93
N ASP A 177 -23.25 -16.66 -1.85
CA ASP A 177 -23.98 -17.28 -0.74
C ASP A 177 -23.81 -16.52 0.61
N CYS A 178 -23.33 -15.27 0.61
CA CYS A 178 -22.89 -14.57 1.85
C CYS A 178 -23.93 -13.64 2.51
N ASP A 179 -23.71 -13.39 3.81
CA ASP A 179 -24.55 -12.75 4.86
C ASP A 179 -25.25 -11.38 4.57
N PHE A 180 -25.23 -10.87 3.35
CA PHE A 180 -26.00 -9.69 2.94
C PHE A 180 -27.41 -10.06 2.45
N GLU A 181 -27.68 -11.32 2.06
CA GLU A 181 -29.01 -11.76 1.66
C GLU A 181 -30.05 -11.40 2.72
N ARG A 182 -29.74 -11.64 3.99
CA ARG A 182 -30.65 -11.30 5.11
C ARG A 182 -30.99 -9.81 5.21
N ILE A 183 -30.03 -8.93 4.90
CA ILE A 183 -30.26 -7.48 4.87
C ILE A 183 -31.08 -7.12 3.61
N LEU A 184 -30.84 -7.77 2.48
CA LEU A 184 -31.60 -7.52 1.25
C LEU A 184 -33.04 -8.08 1.33
N GLU A 185 -33.23 -9.25 1.95
CA GLU A 185 -34.51 -9.89 2.25
C GLU A 185 -35.39 -9.02 3.16
N SER A 186 -34.78 -8.23 4.06
CA SER A 186 -35.52 -7.27 4.89
C SER A 186 -36.02 -6.06 4.09
N ILE A 187 -35.46 -5.83 2.90
CA ILE A 187 -35.76 -4.68 2.03
C ILE A 187 -36.69 -5.07 0.87
N THR A 188 -36.49 -6.24 0.25
CA THR A 188 -37.29 -6.73 -0.88
C THR A 188 -37.53 -8.24 -0.78
N GLU A 189 -38.73 -8.70 -1.16
CA GLU A 189 -39.10 -10.13 -1.20
C GLU A 189 -38.82 -10.77 -2.58
N LYS A 190 -38.29 -10.00 -3.53
CA LYS A 190 -38.04 -10.48 -4.90
C LYS A 190 -36.66 -11.08 -5.00
N GLU A 191 -36.62 -12.40 -5.13
CA GLU A 191 -35.40 -13.20 -5.28
C GLU A 191 -34.44 -12.66 -6.36
N GLU A 192 -34.95 -12.34 -7.55
CA GLU A 192 -34.12 -11.80 -8.64
C GLU A 192 -33.46 -10.46 -8.28
N GLU A 193 -34.15 -9.62 -7.47
CA GLU A 193 -33.58 -8.35 -7.00
C GLU A 193 -32.52 -8.58 -5.92
N ILE A 194 -32.75 -9.52 -5.00
CA ILE A 194 -31.79 -9.90 -3.95
C ILE A 194 -30.49 -10.40 -4.58
N GLN A 195 -30.61 -11.37 -5.50
CA GLN A 195 -29.45 -11.97 -6.16
C GLN A 195 -28.66 -10.92 -6.95
N GLN A 196 -29.31 -10.13 -7.80
CA GLN A 196 -28.61 -9.13 -8.61
C GLN A 196 -27.97 -8.03 -7.75
N LEU A 197 -28.64 -7.52 -6.70
CA LEU A 197 -28.04 -6.56 -5.76
C LEU A 197 -26.84 -7.16 -5.03
N GLY A 198 -26.97 -8.40 -4.56
CA GLY A 198 -25.90 -9.11 -3.86
C GLY A 198 -24.63 -9.20 -4.69
N ARG A 199 -24.76 -9.59 -5.96
CA ARG A 199 -23.66 -9.69 -6.91
C ARG A 199 -22.99 -8.32 -7.15
N GLU A 200 -23.79 -7.28 -7.37
CA GLU A 200 -23.27 -5.91 -7.59
C GLU A 200 -22.58 -5.35 -6.33
N ILE A 201 -23.10 -5.64 -5.13
CA ILE A 201 -22.50 -5.27 -3.84
C ILE A 201 -21.18 -6.00 -3.63
N ALA A 202 -21.09 -7.29 -3.94
CA ALA A 202 -19.85 -8.05 -3.80
C ALA A 202 -18.71 -7.41 -4.62
N ILE A 203 -18.98 -7.05 -5.88
CA ILE A 203 -18.00 -6.38 -6.76
C ILE A 203 -17.59 -5.00 -6.19
N LEU A 204 -18.56 -4.23 -5.67
CA LEU A 204 -18.31 -2.94 -5.02
C LEU A 204 -17.38 -3.09 -3.80
N VAL A 205 -17.66 -4.07 -2.94
CA VAL A 205 -16.90 -4.35 -1.71
C VAL A 205 -15.47 -4.73 -2.04
N VAL A 206 -15.28 -5.61 -3.02
CA VAL A 206 -13.96 -6.02 -3.49
C VAL A 206 -13.12 -4.82 -3.93
N TYR A 207 -13.67 -3.96 -4.77
CA TYR A 207 -12.94 -2.77 -5.20
C TYR A 207 -12.64 -1.83 -4.01
N SER A 208 -13.58 -1.71 -3.08
CA SER A 208 -13.43 -0.85 -1.89
C SER A 208 -12.29 -1.28 -0.97
N ILE A 209 -11.94 -2.58 -0.91
CA ILE A 209 -10.77 -3.07 -0.17
C ILE A 209 -9.47 -2.51 -0.74
N SER A 210 -9.37 -2.40 -2.07
CA SER A 210 -8.20 -1.75 -2.70
C SER A 210 -8.08 -0.29 -2.28
N LEU A 211 -9.19 0.40 -2.02
CA LEU A 211 -9.21 1.78 -1.54
C LEU A 211 -8.84 1.88 -0.05
N PHE A 212 -9.32 0.96 0.79
CA PHE A 212 -8.96 0.92 2.22
C PHE A 212 -7.48 0.58 2.47
N THR A 213 -6.82 -0.07 1.52
CA THR A 213 -5.40 -0.46 1.63
C THR A 213 -4.43 0.60 1.11
N LEU A 214 -4.93 1.69 0.53
CA LEU A 214 -4.11 2.80 0.06
C LEU A 214 -3.32 3.43 1.22
N LYS A 215 -2.04 3.73 0.99
CA LYS A 215 -1.14 4.36 1.94
C LYS A 215 -0.47 5.58 1.31
N PRO A 216 -0.12 6.61 2.11
CA PRO A 216 0.70 7.71 1.62
C PRO A 216 2.04 7.19 1.06
N SER A 217 2.52 7.81 -0.01
CA SER A 217 3.80 7.48 -0.62
C SER A 217 4.94 8.20 0.10
N VAL A 218 5.92 7.45 0.62
CA VAL A 218 7.11 7.97 1.33
C VAL A 218 8.35 7.75 0.48
N SER A 219 9.24 8.73 0.43
CA SER A 219 10.53 8.65 -0.27
C SER A 219 11.69 8.50 0.71
N VAL A 220 12.68 7.68 0.36
CA VAL A 220 13.90 7.50 1.17
C VAL A 220 15.10 8.01 0.40
N PHE A 221 15.91 8.87 1.05
CA PHE A 221 17.17 9.36 0.50
C PHE A 221 18.36 8.73 1.23
N GLU A 222 19.22 8.04 0.50
CA GLU A 222 20.48 7.48 1.03
C GLU A 222 21.68 8.18 0.40
N TYR A 223 22.62 8.63 1.25
CA TYR A 223 23.88 9.22 0.81
C TYR A 223 25.07 8.41 1.31
N ASN A 224 25.88 7.88 0.38
CA ASN A 224 27.09 7.13 0.66
C ASN A 224 28.33 7.95 0.28
N SER A 225 29.19 8.26 1.26
CA SER A 225 30.52 8.84 1.01
C SER A 225 31.62 7.81 1.21
N SER A 226 32.52 7.65 0.24
CA SER A 226 33.68 6.76 0.32
C SER A 226 35.00 7.53 0.25
N ILE A 227 36.02 7.01 0.95
CA ILE A 227 37.40 7.47 0.81
C ILE A 227 37.90 7.04 -0.58
N PRO A 228 38.66 7.88 -1.31
CA PRO A 228 39.20 7.49 -2.60
C PRO A 228 40.06 6.22 -2.49
N GLU A 229 39.81 5.24 -3.36
CA GLU A 229 40.42 3.90 -3.31
C GLU A 229 41.94 3.92 -3.17
N LYS A 230 42.59 4.87 -3.86
CA LYS A 230 44.06 5.04 -3.85
C LYS A 230 44.66 5.33 -2.47
N TYR A 231 43.84 5.75 -1.50
CA TYR A 231 44.28 6.03 -0.12
C TYR A 231 43.84 4.95 0.87
N LEU A 232 42.98 4.00 0.49
CA LEU A 232 42.49 2.96 1.40
C LEU A 232 43.64 2.12 1.99
N SER A 233 44.69 1.87 1.22
CA SER A 233 45.88 1.15 1.68
C SER A 233 46.68 1.87 2.77
N TRP A 234 46.50 3.18 2.94
CA TRP A 234 47.15 3.98 3.98
C TRP A 234 46.39 3.91 5.31
N PHE A 235 45.13 3.44 5.29
CA PHE A 235 44.32 3.19 6.48
C PHE A 235 44.37 1.72 6.92
N ALA A 236 45.02 0.85 6.13
CA ALA A 236 45.28 -0.53 6.56
C ALA A 236 46.33 -0.54 7.68
N PRO A 237 46.16 -1.36 8.73
CA PRO A 237 47.15 -1.48 9.79
C PRO A 237 48.50 -1.94 9.18
N PRO A 238 49.63 -1.42 9.68
CA PRO A 238 50.94 -1.83 9.19
C PRO A 238 51.10 -3.34 9.38
N LYS A 239 51.53 -4.04 8.33
CA LYS A 239 51.87 -5.46 8.42
C LYS A 239 53.07 -5.59 9.35
N ILE A 240 52.85 -6.04 10.58
CA ILE A 240 53.92 -6.47 11.47
C ILE A 240 54.45 -7.78 10.85
N SER A 241 55.71 -7.78 10.42
CA SER A 241 56.34 -9.03 9.98
C SER A 241 56.70 -9.86 11.21
N ASP A 242 56.14 -11.06 11.31
CA ASP A 242 56.45 -12.05 12.37
C ASP A 242 57.83 -12.69 12.19
N ASN A 243 58.88 -11.88 12.01
CA ASN A 243 60.27 -12.32 12.06
C ASN A 243 61.00 -11.54 13.17
N CYS A 244 60.78 -12.00 14.40
CA CYS A 244 61.72 -11.85 15.51
C CYS A 244 62.42 -13.19 15.75
#